data_AF-A0A7S1D236-F1
#
_entry.id   AF-A0A7S1D236-F1
#
_cell.length_a   1.000
_cell.length_b   1.000
_cell.length_c   1.000
_cell.angle_alpha   90.00
_cell.angle_beta   90.00
_cell.angle_gamma   90.00
#
_symmetry.space_group_name_H-M   'P 1'
#
loop_
_entity.id
_entity.type
_entity.pdbx_description
1 polymer ?
#
loop_
_entity_poly.entity_id
_entity_poly.type
_entity_poly.pdbx_seq_one_letter_code
_entity_poly.pdbx_strand_id
1 'polypeptide(L)'
;QWRQHDHNKIALAEALHDAYNDAAEDLDQFNKSPLSYACYSRDADGVEMLLHLNPFAASVKSDNGQYPLHILCDFGAKGHHTGKLDRIMTMLLEKYPQAAAEPD
;
A
#
# COMPACT_ATOMS: atom_id res chain seq x y z
N GLN A 1 -28.99 12.98 5.91
CA GLN A 1 -27.95 12.88 6.95
C GLN A 1 -26.64 12.58 6.24
N TRP A 2 -25.82 13.61 5.96
CA TRP A 2 -24.65 13.51 5.07
C TRP A 2 -23.38 14.13 5.68
N ARG A 3 -23.43 14.60 6.95
CA ARG A 3 -22.30 15.29 7.60
C ARG A 3 -21.30 14.38 8.34
N GLN A 4 -21.63 13.12 8.62
CA GLN A 4 -20.74 12.21 9.36
C GLN A 4 -19.78 11.42 8.46
N HIS A 5 -20.14 11.17 7.19
CA HIS A 5 -19.29 10.42 6.25
C HIS A 5 -18.02 11.19 5.85
N ASP A 6 -18.08 12.53 5.79
CA ASP A 6 -16.93 13.37 5.43
C ASP A 6 -15.98 13.60 6.61
N HIS A 7 -16.49 13.71 7.84
CA HIS A 7 -15.64 13.88 9.03
C HIS A 7 -14.75 12.66 9.29
N ASN A 8 -15.25 11.45 9.04
CA ASN A 8 -14.46 10.23 9.21
C ASN A 8 -13.35 10.12 8.16
N LYS A 9 -13.54 10.65 6.94
CA LYS A 9 -12.49 10.70 5.92
C LYS A 9 -11.43 11.76 6.22
N ILE A 10 -11.83 12.91 6.77
CA ILE A 10 -10.90 13.99 7.14
C ILE A 10 -10.05 13.57 8.33
N ALA A 11 -10.68 13.11 9.42
CA ALA A 11 -9.96 12.63 10.61
C ALA A 11 -9.04 11.44 10.30
N LEU A 12 -9.42 10.60 9.32
CA LEU A 12 -8.59 9.51 8.86
C LEU A 12 -7.44 9.97 7.96
N ALA A 13 -7.66 10.93 7.07
CA ALA A 13 -6.59 11.53 6.28
C ALA A 13 -5.58 12.26 7.17
N GLU A 14 -6.04 12.89 8.25
CA GLU A 14 -5.21 13.48 9.30
C GLU A 14 -4.47 12.41 10.10
N ALA A 15 -5.12 11.31 10.49
CA ALA A 15 -4.45 10.19 11.17
C ALA A 15 -3.42 9.48 10.28
N LEU A 16 -3.67 9.37 8.97
CA LEU A 16 -2.63 8.98 8.01
C LEU A 16 -1.56 10.06 7.99
N HIS A 17 -1.87 11.33 7.81
CA HIS A 17 -0.86 12.41 7.75
C HIS A 17 0.04 12.47 9.00
N ASP A 18 -0.52 12.28 10.19
CA ASP A 18 0.22 12.26 11.46
C ASP A 18 1.07 11.00 11.60
N ALA A 19 0.52 9.82 11.28
CA ALA A 19 1.31 8.60 11.19
C ALA A 19 2.41 8.67 10.11
N TYR A 20 2.19 9.45 9.05
CA TYR A 20 3.18 9.74 8.01
C TYR A 20 4.26 10.68 8.50
N ASN A 21 3.94 11.73 9.28
CA ASN A 21 4.94 12.68 9.78
C ASN A 21 5.82 12.06 10.88
N ASP A 22 5.24 11.27 11.79
CA ASP A 22 6.03 10.55 12.80
C ASP A 22 6.94 9.48 12.17
N ALA A 23 6.54 8.90 11.03
CA ALA A 23 7.38 8.00 10.25
C ALA A 23 8.31 8.76 9.28
N ALA A 24 8.02 10.01 8.91
CA ALA A 24 8.75 10.78 7.90
C ALA A 24 10.15 11.19 8.35
N GLU A 25 10.40 11.33 9.65
CA GLU A 25 11.74 11.59 10.16
C GLU A 25 12.68 10.38 9.97
N ASP A 26 12.13 9.16 9.86
CA ASP A 26 12.86 7.92 9.61
C ASP A 26 12.68 7.35 8.18
N LEU A 27 11.84 7.96 7.33
CA LEU A 27 11.69 7.60 5.91
C LEU A 27 12.83 8.23 5.09
N ASP A 28 14.01 7.68 5.33
CA ASP A 28 15.17 7.59 4.43
C ASP A 28 14.80 7.72 2.94
N GLN A 29 15.10 8.88 2.34
CA GLN A 29 15.38 9.19 0.91
C GLN A 29 14.52 8.57 -0.22
N PHE A 30 13.47 7.81 0.06
CA PHE A 30 12.73 6.97 -0.90
C PHE A 30 11.21 7.19 -0.90
N ASN A 31 10.68 8.08 -0.06
CA ASN A 31 9.29 8.55 -0.08
C ASN A 31 8.25 7.45 -0.35
N LYS A 32 8.45 6.27 0.25
CA LYS A 32 7.63 5.08 -0.04
C LYS A 32 6.28 5.25 0.63
N SER A 33 5.20 5.15 -0.16
CA SER A 33 3.84 5.03 0.38
C SER A 33 3.78 3.90 1.43
N PRO A 34 3.02 4.04 2.54
CA PRO A 34 2.87 3.01 3.56
C PRO A 34 2.42 1.66 3.00
N LEU A 35 1.60 1.68 1.94
CA LEU A 35 1.20 0.46 1.26
C LEU A 35 2.41 -0.23 0.60
N SER A 36 3.31 0.53 -0.01
CA SER A 36 4.56 0.02 -0.56
C SER A 36 5.47 -0.57 0.52
N TYR A 37 5.53 0.04 1.71
CA TYR A 37 6.28 -0.51 2.84
C TYR A 37 5.66 -1.81 3.36
N ALA A 38 4.33 -1.86 3.52
CA ALA A 38 3.62 -3.07 3.92
C ALA A 38 3.78 -4.21 2.88
N CYS A 39 3.79 -3.88 1.58
CA CYS A 39 4.10 -4.83 0.52
C CYS A 39 5.56 -5.33 0.61
N TYR A 40 6.51 -4.43 0.85
CA TYR A 40 7.92 -4.75 1.03
C TYR A 40 8.16 -5.68 2.25
N SER A 41 7.52 -5.38 3.38
CA SER A 41 7.61 -6.19 4.61
C SER A 41 6.77 -7.47 4.57
N ARG A 42 5.91 -7.63 3.55
CA ARG A 42 4.92 -8.71 3.42
C ARG A 42 3.96 -8.79 4.61
N ASP A 43 3.59 -7.62 5.13
CA ASP A 43 2.61 -7.46 6.20
C ASP A 43 1.19 -7.52 5.61
N ALA A 44 0.63 -8.73 5.54
CA ALA A 44 -0.69 -8.93 4.94
C ALA A 44 -1.81 -8.18 5.67
N ASP A 45 -1.73 -8.09 7.00
CA ASP A 45 -2.76 -7.43 7.80
C ASP A 45 -2.63 -5.90 7.68
N GLY A 46 -1.39 -5.39 7.61
CA GLY A 46 -1.12 -3.98 7.29
C GLY A 46 -1.59 -3.59 5.88
N VAL A 47 -1.35 -4.43 4.87
CA VAL A 47 -1.89 -4.21 3.51
C VAL A 47 -3.41 -4.19 3.52
N GLU A 48 -4.04 -5.16 4.17
CA GLU A 48 -5.50 -5.24 4.25
C GLU A 48 -6.10 -3.99 4.89
N MET A 49 -5.54 -3.55 6.02
CA MET A 49 -5.95 -2.32 6.69
C MET A 49 -5.80 -1.11 5.78
N LEU A 50 -4.62 -0.93 5.16
CA LEU A 50 -4.36 0.22 4.29
C LEU A 50 -5.27 0.26 3.05
N LEU A 51 -5.56 -0.90 2.44
CA LEU A 51 -6.51 -1.00 1.32
C LEU A 51 -7.96 -0.81 1.75
N HIS A 52 -8.31 -1.15 3.01
CA HIS A 52 -9.63 -0.85 3.57
C HIS A 52 -9.80 0.66 3.75
N LEU A 53 -8.77 1.34 4.27
CA LEU A 53 -8.78 2.79 4.50
C LEU A 53 -8.72 3.58 3.18
N ASN A 54 -7.90 3.13 2.23
CA ASN A 54 -7.76 3.74 0.92
C ASN A 54 -7.56 2.69 -0.19
N PRO A 55 -8.66 2.22 -0.82
CA PRO A 55 -8.58 1.25 -1.90
C PRO A 55 -7.76 1.72 -3.12
N PHE A 56 -7.71 3.03 -3.36
CA PHE A 56 -6.98 3.61 -4.50
C PHE A 56 -5.46 3.55 -4.32
N ALA A 57 -4.96 3.28 -3.11
CA ALA A 57 -3.53 3.16 -2.88
C ALA A 57 -2.89 2.04 -3.74
N ALA A 58 -3.64 1.01 -4.13
CA ALA A 58 -3.18 -0.06 -5.02
C ALA A 58 -2.79 0.43 -6.43
N SER A 59 -3.33 1.56 -6.88
CA SER A 59 -3.03 2.16 -8.19
C SER A 59 -2.03 3.32 -8.11
N VAL A 60 -1.47 3.61 -6.93
CA VAL A 60 -0.49 4.68 -6.77
C VAL A 60 0.90 4.10 -7.01
N LYS A 61 1.61 4.67 -7.99
CA LYS A 61 3.00 4.32 -8.26
C LYS A 61 3.91 4.89 -7.17
N SER A 62 4.97 4.16 -6.83
CA SER A 62 6.10 4.72 -6.10
C SER A 62 6.88 5.70 -6.98
N ASP A 63 7.84 6.40 -6.38
CA ASP A 63 8.73 7.33 -7.09
C ASP A 63 9.55 6.66 -8.21
N ASN A 64 9.76 5.34 -8.12
CA ASN A 64 10.41 4.54 -9.16
C ASN A 64 9.45 4.15 -10.29
N GLY A 65 8.19 4.61 -10.29
CA GLY A 65 7.19 4.23 -11.29
C GLY A 65 6.48 2.89 -11.01
N GLN A 66 6.82 2.22 -9.92
CA GLN A 66 6.35 0.87 -9.61
C GLN A 66 5.03 0.88 -8.83
N TYR A 67 4.06 0.04 -9.24
CA TYR A 67 2.89 -0.21 -8.42
C TYR A 67 3.25 -1.06 -7.17
N PRO A 68 2.42 -1.06 -6.11
CA PRO A 68 2.62 -1.92 -4.95
C PRO A 68 2.73 -3.41 -5.32
N LEU A 69 2.04 -3.84 -6.39
CA LEU A 69 2.15 -5.19 -6.93
C LEU A 69 3.57 -5.49 -7.47
N HIS A 70 4.19 -4.56 -8.19
CA HIS A 70 5.57 -4.72 -8.70
C HIS A 70 6.56 -4.82 -7.55
N ILE A 71 6.39 -3.98 -6.53
CA ILE A 71 7.22 -4.01 -5.31
C ILE A 71 7.07 -5.37 -4.61
N LEU A 72 5.83 -5.85 -4.42
CA LEU A 72 5.59 -7.16 -3.81
C LEU A 72 6.30 -8.29 -4.58
N CYS A 73 6.25 -8.27 -5.91
CA CYS A 73 6.89 -9.27 -6.76
C CYS A 73 8.43 -9.19 -6.73
N ASP A 74 9.02 -8.00 -6.83
CA ASP A 74 10.50 -7.84 -6.84
C ASP A 74 11.13 -8.30 -5.51
N PHE A 75 10.45 -8.05 -4.39
CA PHE A 75 10.93 -8.47 -3.07
C PHE A 75 10.49 -9.90 -2.70
N GLY A 76 9.41 -10.41 -3.31
CA GLY A 76 8.98 -11.79 -3.22
C GLY A 76 9.97 -12.76 -3.89
N ALA A 77 10.55 -12.38 -5.03
CA ALA A 77 11.52 -13.19 -5.77
C ALA A 77 12.86 -13.42 -5.03
N LYS A 78 13.15 -12.58 -4.02
CA LYS A 78 14.39 -12.66 -3.22
C LYS A 78 14.26 -13.57 -1.98
N GLY A 79 13.10 -14.19 -1.77
CA GLY A 79 12.86 -15.16 -0.69
C GLY A 79 11.92 -16.30 -1.13
N HIS A 80 11.79 -17.34 -0.32
CA HIS A 80 10.85 -18.43 -0.61
C HIS A 80 9.42 -17.88 -0.73
N HIS A 81 8.67 -18.32 -1.75
CA HIS A 81 7.24 -18.05 -1.89
C HIS A 81 6.50 -18.61 -0.69
N THR A 82 6.15 -17.75 0.27
CA THR A 82 5.29 -18.10 1.41
C THR A 82 3.85 -17.79 1.07
N GLY A 83 2.87 -18.52 1.61
CA GLY A 83 1.43 -18.25 1.38
C GLY A 83 0.95 -16.83 1.76
N LYS A 84 1.77 -16.04 2.48
CA LYS A 84 1.53 -14.60 2.71
C LYS A 84 1.60 -13.77 1.42
N LEU A 85 2.46 -14.16 0.48
CA LEU A 85 2.62 -13.46 -0.80
C LEU A 85 1.33 -13.56 -1.63
N ASP A 86 0.76 -14.76 -1.73
CA ASP A 86 -0.47 -15.03 -2.50
C ASP A 86 -1.66 -14.23 -1.96
N ARG A 87 -1.78 -14.12 -0.62
CA ARG A 87 -2.83 -13.31 0.01
C ARG A 87 -2.71 -11.84 -0.37
N ILE A 88 -1.51 -11.26 -0.26
CA ILE A 88 -1.28 -9.85 -0.59
C ILE A 88 -1.48 -9.59 -2.07
N MET A 89 -0.98 -10.47 -2.93
CA MET A 89 -1.18 -10.39 -4.37
C MET A 89 -2.66 -10.38 -4.74
N THR A 90 -3.46 -11.25 -4.12
CA THR A 90 -4.91 -11.29 -4.32
C THR A 90 -5.55 -9.96 -3.92
N MET A 91 -5.25 -9.44 -2.73
CA MET A 91 -5.79 -8.16 -2.25
C MET A 91 -5.46 -6.99 -3.20
N LEU A 92 -4.22 -6.93 -3.72
CA LEU A 92 -3.81 -5.88 -4.65
C LEU A 92 -4.51 -6.02 -6.01
N LEU A 93 -4.59 -7.23 -6.57
CA LEU A 93 -5.26 -7.48 -7.84
C LEU A 93 -6.77 -7.28 -7.78
N GLU A 94 -7.40 -7.53 -6.63
CA GLU A 94 -8.81 -7.20 -6.40
C GLU A 94 -9.06 -5.70 -6.45
N LYS A 95 -8.12 -4.87 -5.99
CA LYS A 95 -8.27 -3.41 -6.02
C LYS A 95 -7.81 -2.78 -7.32
N TYR A 96 -6.75 -3.30 -7.93
CA TYR A 96 -6.17 -2.76 -9.15
C TYR A 96 -5.55 -3.86 -10.03
N PRO A 97 -6.38 -4.61 -10.79
CA PRO A 97 -5.91 -5.72 -11.62
C PRO A 97 -5.02 -5.28 -12.79
N GLN A 98 -5.18 -4.04 -13.26
CA GLN A 98 -4.41 -3.49 -14.38
C GLN A 98 -2.92 -3.41 -14.09
N ALA A 99 -2.50 -3.33 -12.81
CA ALA A 99 -1.08 -3.33 -12.46
C ALA A 99 -0.32 -4.52 -13.05
N ALA A 100 -0.93 -5.70 -13.19
CA ALA A 100 -0.25 -6.87 -13.76
C ALA A 100 0.06 -6.76 -15.25
N ALA A 101 -0.61 -5.85 -15.98
CA ALA A 101 -0.41 -5.62 -17.40
C ALA A 101 0.47 -4.39 -17.67
N GLU A 102 0.79 -3.63 -16.63
CA GLU A 102 1.59 -2.42 -16.73
C GLU A 102 3.08 -2.75 -16.55
N PRO A 103 3.98 -2.06 -17.24
CA PRO A 103 5.41 -2.23 -17.04
C PRO A 103 5.84 -1.73 -15.65
N ASP A 104 6.91 -2.33 -15.13
CA ASP A 104 7.56 -1.96 -13.88
C ASP A 104 8.32 -0.63 -13.93
#